data_AF-A0A512U9H5-F1
#
_entry.id   AF-A0A512U9H5-F1
#
_cell.length_a   1.000
_cell.length_b   1.000
_cell.length_c   1.000
_cell.angle_alpha   90.00
_cell.angle_beta   90.00
_cell.angle_gamma   90.00
#
_symmetry.space_group_name_H-M   'P 1'
#
loop_
_entity.id
_entity.type
_entity.pdbx_description
1 polymer ?
#
loop_
_entity_poly.entity_id
_entity_poly.type
_entity_poly.pdbx_seq_one_letter_code
_entity_poly.pdbx_strand_id
1 'polypeptide(L)'
;MKLFAIFALFTMVLANKMVSIGNLFITTIHNQYDRFSLSFENKQLLCSHKRSMFFYDESRYLELYNSGTFLKVNEAGKLVSDDKPHIGFRLTLEPESLFKRTLSYNGGNVFELCADGSVGFRSNCDGARKAVITHEEIFH
;
A
#
# COMPACT_ATOMS: atom_id res chain seq x y z
N MET A 1 -38.06 24.60 26.79
CA MET A 1 -37.52 23.28 26.39
C MET A 1 -37.84 22.99 24.92
N LYS A 2 -37.13 23.58 23.94
CA LYS A 2 -37.28 23.25 22.49
C LYS A 2 -35.99 23.41 21.65
N LEU A 3 -34.86 23.80 22.25
CA LEU A 3 -33.61 24.11 21.53
C LEU A 3 -32.62 22.95 21.41
N PHE A 4 -32.84 21.82 22.10
CA PHE A 4 -31.93 20.67 22.06
C PHE A 4 -32.07 19.78 20.82
N ALA A 5 -33.17 19.89 20.06
CA ALA A 5 -33.41 19.04 18.90
C ALA A 5 -32.60 19.45 17.65
N ILE A 6 -32.09 20.68 17.60
CA ILE A 6 -31.39 21.20 16.41
C ILE A 6 -29.92 20.73 16.36
N PHE A 7 -29.31 20.42 17.51
CA PHE A 7 -27.92 19.94 17.55
C PHE A 7 -27.75 18.47 17.16
N ALA A 8 -28.82 17.66 17.15
CA ALA A 8 -28.72 16.23 16.82
C ALA A 8 -28.56 15.94 15.32
N LEU A 9 -28.88 16.90 14.44
CA LEU A 9 -28.81 16.72 12.98
C LEU A 9 -27.45 17.09 12.37
N PHE A 10 -26.53 17.68 13.14
CA PHE A 10 -25.22 18.14 12.64
C PHE A 10 -24.06 17.15 12.82
N THR A 11 -24.27 15.98 13.44
CA THR A 11 -23.19 14.99 13.68
C THR A 11 -23.09 13.87 12.63
N MET A 12 -24.00 13.80 11.66
CA MET A 12 -23.92 12.80 10.57
C MET A 12 -23.07 13.25 9.37
N VAL A 13 -22.53 14.46 9.41
CA VAL A 13 -21.75 15.03 8.32
C VAL A 13 -20.28 14.72 8.55
N LEU A 14 -19.72 13.86 7.69
CA LEU A 14 -18.29 13.66 7.39
C LEU A 14 -17.53 12.63 8.25
N ALA A 15 -17.91 11.37 8.11
CA ALA A 15 -16.93 10.28 8.11
C ALA A 15 -17.02 9.53 6.76
N ASN A 16 -16.93 10.28 5.65
CA ASN A 16 -16.66 9.64 4.36
C ASN A 16 -15.23 9.13 4.42
N LYS A 17 -15.05 7.84 4.69
CA LYS A 17 -13.76 7.18 4.59
C LYS A 17 -13.27 7.34 3.16
N MET A 18 -12.13 8.02 2.97
CA MET A 18 -11.53 8.14 1.65
C MET A 18 -10.87 6.81 1.32
N VAL A 19 -11.58 6.01 0.53
CA VAL A 19 -11.03 4.78 -0.04
C VAL A 19 -10.15 5.16 -1.23
N SER A 20 -8.96 4.57 -1.31
CA SER A 20 -8.05 4.72 -2.44
C SER A 20 -7.89 3.38 -3.16
N ILE A 21 -8.13 3.37 -4.47
CA ILE A 21 -7.91 2.19 -5.33
C ILE A 21 -6.83 2.52 -6.34
N GLY A 22 -5.79 1.69 -6.40
CA GLY A 22 -4.65 1.94 -7.28
C GLY A 22 -3.74 0.75 -7.50
N ASN A 23 -2.68 0.94 -8.27
CA ASN A 23 -1.64 -0.07 -8.48
C ASN A 23 -0.39 0.28 -7.65
N LEU A 24 0.37 -0.74 -7.25
CA LEU A 24 1.68 -0.54 -6.66
C LEU A 24 2.79 -0.65 -7.71
N PHE A 25 3.76 0.25 -7.61
CA PHE A 25 4.95 0.29 -8.45
C PHE A 25 6.20 0.42 -7.59
N ILE A 26 7.30 -0.23 -7.98
CA ILE A 26 8.63 0.23 -7.57
C ILE A 26 8.97 1.42 -8.45
N THR A 27 9.29 2.57 -7.84
CA THR A 27 9.62 3.83 -8.54
C THR A 27 11.08 4.25 -8.38
N THR A 28 11.79 3.64 -7.44
CA THR A 28 13.21 3.93 -7.21
C THR A 28 13.93 2.65 -6.80
N ILE A 29 15.09 2.38 -7.39
CA ILE A 29 16.02 1.32 -7.00
C ILE A 29 17.41 1.95 -6.85
N HIS A 30 18.06 1.81 -5.69
CA HIS A 30 19.39 2.42 -5.45
C HIS A 30 19.47 3.92 -5.80
N ASN A 31 18.42 4.68 -5.49
CA ASN A 31 18.28 6.11 -5.81
C ASN A 31 18.21 6.43 -7.32
N GLN A 32 18.08 5.43 -8.18
CA GLN A 32 17.77 5.61 -9.60
C GLN A 32 16.27 5.45 -9.81
N TYR A 33 15.68 6.36 -10.57
CA TYR A 33 14.26 6.28 -10.91
C TYR A 33 14.06 5.17 -11.94
N ASP A 34 13.33 4.14 -11.54
CA ASP A 34 12.94 3.03 -12.39
C ASP A 34 11.50 2.67 -12.06
N ARG A 35 10.71 2.27 -13.07
CA ARG A 35 9.29 1.97 -12.87
C ARG A 35 8.99 0.51 -13.19
N PHE A 36 8.69 -0.27 -12.15
CA PHE A 36 8.27 -1.66 -12.27
C PHE A 36 6.91 -1.87 -11.62
N SER A 37 6.01 -2.59 -12.29
CA SER A 37 4.73 -2.97 -11.71
C SER A 37 4.91 -4.08 -10.68
N LEU A 38 4.08 -4.05 -9.63
CA LEU A 38 4.00 -5.10 -8.65
C LEU A 38 2.70 -5.89 -8.83
N SER A 39 2.82 -7.22 -8.74
CA SER A 39 1.66 -8.11 -8.73
C SER A 39 1.87 -9.27 -7.78
N PHE A 40 0.77 -9.85 -7.31
CA PHE A 40 0.82 -11.08 -6.54
C PHE A 40 0.95 -12.30 -7.43
N GLU A 41 1.96 -13.13 -7.16
CA GLU A 41 2.15 -14.45 -7.77
C GLU A 41 2.49 -15.44 -6.66
N ASN A 42 1.75 -16.57 -6.57
CA ASN A 42 1.92 -17.57 -5.51
C ASN A 42 1.94 -16.98 -4.08
N LYS A 43 1.02 -16.04 -3.80
CA LYS A 43 0.91 -15.28 -2.53
C LYS A 43 2.10 -14.37 -2.21
N GLN A 44 3.04 -14.17 -3.12
CA GLN A 44 4.17 -13.25 -2.92
C GLN A 44 4.02 -12.01 -3.81
N LEU A 45 4.38 -10.85 -3.28
CA LEU A 45 4.41 -9.63 -4.07
C LEU A 45 5.73 -9.59 -4.86
N LEU A 46 5.62 -9.72 -6.19
CA LEU A 46 6.76 -9.78 -7.10
C LEU A 46 6.78 -8.57 -8.03
N CYS A 47 7.98 -8.21 -8.47
CA CYS A 47 8.19 -7.37 -9.64
C CYS A 47 7.74 -8.12 -10.91
N SER A 48 6.73 -7.59 -11.61
CA SER A 48 6.10 -8.26 -12.75
C SER A 48 5.69 -7.28 -13.84
N HIS A 49 5.39 -7.79 -15.03
CA HIS A 49 4.73 -7.05 -16.10
C HIS A 49 3.21 -6.98 -15.88
N LYS A 50 2.67 -7.83 -15.01
CA LYS A 50 1.27 -7.80 -14.58
C LYS A 50 1.06 -6.70 -13.55
N ARG A 51 -0.20 -6.27 -13.40
CA ARG A 51 -0.61 -5.27 -12.41
C ARG A 51 -1.67 -5.86 -11.52
N SER A 52 -1.44 -5.76 -10.21
CA SER A 52 -2.48 -5.99 -9.21
C SER A 52 -3.03 -4.65 -8.74
N MET A 53 -4.35 -4.55 -8.61
CA MET A 53 -5.01 -3.41 -8.00
C MET A 53 -5.16 -3.63 -6.49
N PHE A 54 -4.95 -2.58 -5.74
CA PHE A 54 -5.01 -2.57 -4.29
C PHE A 54 -6.05 -1.55 -3.83
N PHE A 55 -6.82 -1.96 -2.84
CA PHE A 55 -7.67 -1.10 -2.04
C PHE A 55 -6.91 -0.73 -0.78
N TYR A 56 -6.79 0.57 -0.49
CA TYR A 56 -6.22 1.07 0.75
C TYR A 56 -7.31 1.64 1.64
N ASP A 57 -7.36 1.16 2.89
CA ASP A 57 -8.23 1.69 3.94
C ASP A 57 -7.45 2.62 4.87
N GLU A 58 -8.09 3.69 5.34
CA GLU A 58 -7.53 4.62 6.33
C GLU A 58 -7.13 3.93 7.64
N SER A 59 -7.66 2.73 7.92
CA SER A 59 -7.28 1.84 9.03
C SER A 59 -5.90 1.20 8.84
N ARG A 60 -5.13 1.60 7.81
CA ARG A 60 -3.70 1.27 7.60
C ARG A 60 -3.42 -0.16 7.11
N TYR A 61 -4.27 -0.66 6.22
CA TYR A 61 -4.07 -1.93 5.52
C TYR A 61 -4.26 -1.78 4.00
N LEU A 62 -3.67 -2.71 3.25
CA LEU A 62 -3.82 -2.84 1.79
C LEU A 62 -4.48 -4.17 1.49
N GLU A 63 -5.62 -4.14 0.81
CA GLU A 63 -6.34 -5.31 0.31
C GLU A 63 -6.08 -5.46 -1.19
N LEU A 64 -5.83 -6.68 -1.67
CA LEU A 64 -5.83 -6.97 -3.09
C LEU A 64 -7.28 -6.92 -3.60
N TYR A 65 -7.56 -6.02 -4.54
CA TYR A 65 -8.92 -5.68 -4.98
C TYR A 65 -9.74 -6.91 -5.40
N ASN A 66 -10.95 -7.05 -4.86
CA ASN A 66 -11.89 -8.16 -5.09
C ASN A 66 -11.35 -9.57 -4.75
N SER A 67 -10.29 -9.69 -3.96
CA SER A 67 -9.74 -11.00 -3.56
C SER A 67 -10.09 -11.43 -2.14
N GLY A 68 -10.41 -10.47 -1.25
CA GLY A 68 -10.52 -10.74 0.19
C GLY A 68 -9.19 -11.07 0.88
N THR A 69 -8.06 -10.87 0.20
CA THR A 69 -6.71 -11.07 0.75
C THR A 69 -5.97 -9.75 0.91
N PHE A 70 -5.11 -9.67 1.92
CA PHE A 70 -4.45 -8.46 2.38
C PHE A 70 -2.94 -8.58 2.24
N LEU A 71 -2.29 -7.48 1.90
CA LEU A 71 -0.84 -7.38 1.93
C LEU A 71 -0.36 -7.48 3.38
N LYS A 72 0.66 -8.30 3.61
CA LYS A 72 1.28 -8.55 4.91
C LYS A 72 2.80 -8.63 4.75
N VAL A 73 3.54 -8.22 5.78
CA VAL A 73 4.95 -8.57 5.92
C VAL A 73 5.04 -9.82 6.79
N ASN A 74 5.54 -10.93 6.25
CA ASN A 74 5.69 -12.19 7.00
C ASN A 74 6.89 -12.15 7.96
N GLU A 75 7.11 -13.25 8.69
CA GLU A 75 8.20 -13.37 9.66
C GLU A 75 9.60 -13.27 9.02
N ALA A 76 9.73 -13.62 7.75
CA ALA A 76 10.95 -13.46 6.96
C ALA A 76 11.11 -12.05 6.35
N GLY A 77 10.23 -11.11 6.68
CA GLY A 77 10.24 -9.76 6.13
C GLY A 77 9.73 -9.66 4.68
N LYS A 78 9.21 -10.73 4.08
CA LYS A 78 8.69 -10.72 2.70
C LYS A 78 7.27 -10.18 2.63
N LEU A 79 6.96 -9.44 1.57
CA LEU A 79 5.60 -8.98 1.28
C LEU A 79 4.79 -10.12 0.65
N VAL A 80 3.78 -10.59 1.36
CA VAL A 80 2.91 -11.72 0.98
C VAL A 80 1.44 -11.35 1.10
N SER A 81 0.55 -12.19 0.56
CA SER A 81 -0.89 -12.07 0.81
C SER A 81 -1.34 -13.01 1.94
N ASP A 82 -2.28 -12.53 2.76
CA ASP A 82 -2.89 -13.26 3.88
C ASP A 82 -4.40 -12.98 3.91
N ASP A 83 -5.20 -13.85 4.53
CA ASP A 83 -6.66 -13.72 4.58
C ASP A 83 -7.11 -12.76 5.70
N LYS A 84 -6.17 -12.29 6.52
CA LYS A 84 -6.42 -11.36 7.63
C LYS A 84 -5.81 -9.99 7.33
N PRO A 85 -6.53 -8.89 7.63
CA PRO A 85 -5.98 -7.55 7.52
C PRO A 85 -4.69 -7.41 8.33
N HIS A 86 -3.65 -6.90 7.69
CA HIS A 86 -2.38 -6.62 8.34
C HIS A 86 -2.16 -5.11 8.40
N ILE A 87 -2.10 -4.58 9.63
CA ILE A 87 -1.96 -3.15 9.86
C ILE A 87 -0.49 -2.72 9.79
N GLY A 88 -0.29 -1.41 9.65
CA GLY A 88 1.04 -0.77 9.69
C GLY A 88 1.47 -0.19 8.34
N PHE A 89 0.71 -0.46 7.28
CA PHE A 89 0.89 0.19 5.99
C PHE A 89 0.32 1.60 6.00
N ARG A 90 1.07 2.56 5.46
CA ARG A 90 0.61 3.94 5.32
C ARG A 90 0.99 4.48 3.96
N LEU A 91 0.02 5.07 3.28
CA LEU A 91 0.22 5.85 2.06
C LEU A 91 0.40 7.33 2.41
N THR A 92 1.43 7.97 1.87
CA THR A 92 1.72 9.40 2.06
C THR A 92 1.80 10.09 0.71
N LEU A 93 1.04 11.16 0.52
CA LEU A 93 0.98 11.90 -0.75
C LEU A 93 2.37 12.42 -1.14
N GLU A 94 2.77 12.20 -2.39
CA GLU A 94 3.99 12.77 -2.94
C GLU A 94 3.77 14.26 -3.23
N PRO A 95 4.70 15.18 -2.86
CA PRO A 95 4.47 16.63 -2.98
C PRO A 95 4.11 17.12 -4.39
N GLU A 96 4.57 16.40 -5.42
CA GLU A 96 4.42 16.78 -6.83
C GLU A 96 3.27 16.04 -7.54
N SER A 97 2.43 15.30 -6.81
CA SER A 97 1.34 14.52 -7.40
C SER A 97 0.11 14.43 -6.51
N LEU A 98 -1.08 14.56 -7.12
CA LEU A 98 -2.36 14.37 -6.44
C LEU A 98 -2.78 12.89 -6.35
N PHE A 99 -2.15 12.01 -7.13
CA PHE A 99 -2.58 10.63 -7.34
C PHE A 99 -1.50 9.61 -6.94
N LYS A 100 -0.26 10.05 -6.70
CA LYS A 100 0.84 9.19 -6.22
C LYS A 100 1.03 9.33 -4.72
N ARG A 101 1.14 8.17 -4.06
CA ARG A 101 1.43 8.08 -2.63
C ARG A 101 2.56 7.11 -2.39
N THR A 102 3.60 7.52 -1.67
CA THR A 102 4.66 6.61 -1.23
C THR A 102 4.11 5.67 -0.16
N LEU A 103 4.33 4.37 -0.33
CA LEU A 103 4.02 3.35 0.65
C LEU A 103 5.08 3.33 1.75
N SER A 104 4.64 3.16 2.99
CA SER A 104 5.49 2.91 4.14
C SER A 104 4.90 1.79 5.00
N TYR A 105 5.74 1.06 5.72
CA TYR A 105 5.36 0.03 6.67
C TYR A 105 6.07 0.28 8.01
N ASN A 106 5.30 0.38 9.10
CA ASN A 106 5.80 0.65 10.45
C ASN A 106 6.80 1.83 10.51
N GLY A 107 6.50 2.89 9.76
CA GLY A 107 7.29 4.14 9.71
C GLY A 107 8.49 4.12 8.75
N GLY A 108 8.84 2.99 8.14
CA GLY A 108 9.86 2.92 7.09
C GLY A 108 9.25 2.89 5.69
N ASN A 109 9.85 3.59 4.74
CA ASN A 109 9.44 3.60 3.32
C ASN A 109 10.46 2.93 2.38
N VAL A 110 11.55 2.39 2.94
CA VAL A 110 12.57 1.66 2.19
C VAL A 110 12.24 0.18 2.27
N PHE A 111 11.90 -0.39 1.11
CA PHE A 111 11.72 -1.80 0.88
C PHE A 111 12.97 -2.38 0.21
N GLU A 112 12.97 -3.69 -0.01
CA GLU A 112 14.06 -4.44 -0.62
C GLU A 112 13.51 -5.21 -1.82
N LEU A 113 14.10 -5.00 -3.00
CA LEU A 113 13.89 -5.86 -4.16
C LEU A 113 14.96 -6.94 -4.14
N CYS A 114 14.54 -8.19 -3.98
CA CYS A 114 15.40 -9.35 -3.89
C CYS A 114 15.80 -9.88 -5.28
N ALA A 115 16.81 -10.75 -5.33
CA ALA A 115 17.29 -11.35 -6.58
C ALA A 115 16.23 -12.22 -7.28
N ASP A 116 15.33 -12.83 -6.53
CA ASP A 116 14.18 -13.61 -7.02
C ASP A 116 13.00 -12.72 -7.50
N GLY A 117 13.16 -11.40 -7.48
CA GLY A 117 12.11 -10.44 -7.86
C GLY A 117 11.05 -10.21 -6.78
N SER A 118 11.13 -10.90 -5.64
CA SER A 118 10.23 -10.66 -4.51
C SER A 118 10.57 -9.36 -3.79
N VAL A 119 9.56 -8.76 -3.17
CA VAL A 119 9.69 -7.53 -2.40
C VAL A 119 9.66 -7.85 -0.90
N GLY A 120 10.58 -7.24 -0.15
CA GLY A 120 10.68 -7.39 1.30
C GLY A 120 10.78 -6.06 2.02
N PHE A 121 10.66 -6.10 3.34
CA PHE A 121 10.89 -5.02 4.28
C PHE A 121 11.78 -5.54 5.41
N ARG A 122 13.04 -5.09 5.46
CA ARG A 122 14.06 -5.61 6.38
C ARG A 122 14.17 -7.14 6.31
N SER A 123 14.05 -7.69 5.11
CA SER A 123 14.07 -9.13 4.83
C SER A 123 15.48 -9.71 4.78
N ASN A 124 16.50 -8.86 4.62
CA ASN A 124 17.91 -9.25 4.53
C ASN A 124 18.17 -10.31 3.45
N CYS A 125 17.43 -10.28 2.34
CA CYS A 125 17.68 -11.20 1.23
C CYS A 125 19.03 -10.88 0.56
N ASP A 126 19.74 -11.91 0.14
CA ASP A 126 21.02 -11.74 -0.55
C ASP A 126 20.86 -10.92 -1.84
N GLY A 127 21.73 -9.92 -2.01
CA GLY A 127 21.67 -9.00 -3.14
C GLY A 127 20.47 -8.05 -3.12
N ALA A 128 19.81 -7.87 -1.96
CA ALA A 128 18.72 -6.91 -1.80
C ALA A 128 19.10 -5.52 -2.31
N ARG A 129 18.26 -4.95 -3.17
CA ARG A 129 18.37 -3.57 -3.63
C ARG A 129 17.32 -2.72 -2.94
N LYS A 130 17.74 -1.59 -2.36
CA LYS A 130 16.80 -0.65 -1.72
C LYS A 130 15.80 -0.13 -2.74
N ALA A 131 14.52 -0.27 -2.44
CA ALA A 131 13.42 0.09 -3.31
C ALA A 131 12.42 1.01 -2.61
N VAL A 132 11.82 1.94 -3.36
CA VAL A 132 10.66 2.73 -2.91
C VAL A 132 9.44 2.25 -3.68
N ILE A 133 8.35 2.02 -2.95
CA ILE A 133 7.07 1.60 -3.53
C ILE A 133 6.13 2.80 -3.53
N THR A 134 5.54 3.09 -4.69
CA THR A 134 4.51 4.12 -4.88
C THR A 134 3.19 3.47 -5.25
N HIS A 135 2.12 3.90 -4.61
CA HIS A 135 0.73 3.63 -4.97
C HIS A 135 0.23 4.73 -5.90
N GLU A 136 -0.30 4.36 -7.07
CA GLU A 136 -0.88 5.29 -8.03
C GLU A 136 -2.38 5.02 -8.18
N GLU A 137 -3.22 6.00 -7.84
CA GLU A 137 -4.68 5.91 -7.92
C GLU A 137 -5.18 5.81 -9.37
N ILE A 138 -6.24 5.01 -9.59
CA ILE A 138 -6.83 4.78 -10.92
C ILE A 138 -8.17 5.53 -11.09
N PHE A 139 -8.90 5.82 -10.01
CA PHE A 139 -10.23 6.44 -10.06
C PHE A 139 -10.28 7.73 -9.24
N HIS A 140 -10.83 8.79 -9.85
CA HIS A 140 -11.23 10.05 -9.23
C HIS A 140 -12.75 10.21 -9.36
#